data_AF-A0A8J5NCD6-F1
#
_entry.id   AF-A0A8J5NCD6-F1
#
_cell.length_a   1.000
_cell.length_b   1.000
_cell.length_c   1.000
_cell.angle_alpha   90.00
_cell.angle_beta   90.00
_cell.angle_gamma   90.00
#
_symmetry.space_group_name_H-M   'P 1'
#
loop_
_entity.id
_entity.type
_entity.pdbx_description
1 polymer ?
#
loop_
_entity_poly.entity_id
_entity_poly.type
_entity_poly.pdbx_seq_one_letter_code
_entity_poly.pdbx_strand_id
1 'polypeptide(L)'
;MQLRLAALNEPFTGDMHGVRGADYACYRQARRAGLKGTFRALLTSRVQNLDSIVRYSDRDLPVVNLKGEVLFNAWSEAFSGSGGVFAQKPRVFSFDGKEVLTDPT
;
A
#
# COMPACT_ATOMS: atom_id res chain seq x y z
N MET A 1 5.19 -16.19 2.44
CA MET A 1 4.06 -15.31 2.04
C MET A 1 4.48 -13.87 2.31
N GLN A 2 3.87 -12.88 1.65
CA GLN A 2 4.24 -11.46 1.77
C GLN A 2 3.05 -10.57 1.43
N LEU A 3 3.05 -9.34 1.96
CA LEU A 3 2.09 -8.28 1.63
C LEU A 3 2.73 -7.32 0.63
N ARG A 4 1.96 -6.82 -0.33
CA ARG A 4 2.45 -5.87 -1.34
C ARG A 4 1.90 -4.47 -1.05
N LEU A 5 2.80 -3.50 -0.98
CA LEU A 5 2.48 -2.08 -0.98
C LEU A 5 2.76 -1.49 -2.36
N ALA A 6 1.81 -0.70 -2.87
CA ALA A 6 1.87 -0.06 -4.16
C ALA A 6 1.19 1.31 -4.10
N ALA A 7 1.66 2.24 -4.93
CA ALA A 7 0.98 3.50 -5.16
C ALA A 7 -0.12 3.36 -6.23
N LEU A 8 -1.10 4.26 -6.20
CA LEU A 8 -1.94 4.48 -7.38
C LEU A 8 -1.10 5.16 -8.48
N ASN A 9 -1.51 5.01 -9.73
CA ASN A 9 -0.80 5.51 -10.92
C ASN A 9 -0.73 7.05 -11.02
N GLU A 10 -1.60 7.73 -10.29
CA GLU A 10 -1.71 9.20 -10.27
C GLU A 10 -1.89 9.66 -8.82
N PRO A 11 -1.45 10.89 -8.49
CA PRO A 11 -1.78 11.50 -7.21
C PRO A 11 -3.28 11.79 -7.13
N PHE A 12 -3.86 11.64 -5.93
CA PHE A 12 -5.26 11.95 -5.67
C PHE A 12 -5.37 13.03 -4.59
N THR A 13 -6.36 13.91 -4.74
CA THR A 13 -6.78 14.80 -3.65
C THR A 13 -7.60 14.02 -2.62
N GLY A 14 -7.98 14.66 -1.50
CA GLY A 14 -8.84 14.04 -0.49
C GLY A 14 -10.26 13.68 -0.98
N ASP A 15 -10.67 14.18 -2.15
CA ASP A 15 -11.97 13.87 -2.75
C ASP A 15 -11.95 12.53 -3.52
N MET A 16 -11.66 11.46 -2.78
CA MET A 16 -11.63 10.10 -3.34
C MET A 16 -13.01 9.42 -3.34
N HIS A 17 -14.10 10.17 -3.14
CA HIS A 17 -15.45 9.64 -2.91
C HIS A 17 -15.50 8.64 -1.72
N GLY A 18 -14.73 8.94 -0.67
CA GLY A 18 -14.59 8.11 0.53
C GLY A 18 -13.72 6.87 0.34
N VAL A 19 -13.55 6.08 1.41
CA VAL A 19 -12.66 4.90 1.42
C VAL A 19 -13.06 3.85 0.38
N ARG A 20 -14.35 3.75 0.03
CA ARG A 20 -14.83 2.82 -1.00
C ARG A 20 -14.35 3.21 -2.40
N GLY A 21 -14.32 4.51 -2.72
CA GLY A 21 -13.78 4.98 -4.00
C GLY A 21 -12.27 4.74 -4.09
N ALA A 22 -11.55 4.96 -2.99
CA ALA A 22 -10.12 4.65 -2.90
C ALA A 22 -9.84 3.12 -3.04
N ASP A 23 -10.58 2.27 -2.32
CA ASP A 23 -10.50 0.81 -2.42
C ASP A 23 -10.78 0.34 -3.87
N TYR A 24 -11.77 0.94 -4.54
CA TYR A 24 -12.09 0.63 -5.93
C TYR A 24 -10.97 1.05 -6.90
N ALA A 25 -10.30 2.17 -6.66
CA ALA A 25 -9.14 2.59 -7.44
C ALA A 25 -7.99 1.58 -7.32
N CYS A 26 -7.68 1.13 -6.10
CA CYS A 26 -6.69 0.08 -5.84
C CYS A 26 -7.04 -1.22 -6.57
N TYR A 27 -8.29 -1.69 -6.44
CA TYR A 27 -8.76 -2.90 -7.12
C TYR A 27 -8.58 -2.79 -8.64
N ARG A 28 -9.07 -1.70 -9.26
CA ARG A 28 -9.06 -1.53 -10.71
C ARG A 28 -7.65 -1.47 -11.28
N GLN A 29 -6.75 -0.72 -10.64
CA GLN A 29 -5.38 -0.55 -11.13
C GLN A 29 -4.55 -1.83 -10.92
N ALA A 30 -4.68 -2.49 -9.76
CA ALA A 30 -4.02 -3.77 -9.52
C ALA A 30 -4.42 -4.84 -10.54
N ARG A 31 -5.72 -4.92 -10.87
CA ARG A 31 -6.23 -5.84 -11.90
C ARG A 31 -5.67 -5.55 -13.28
N ARG A 32 -5.59 -4.28 -13.69
CA ARG A 32 -4.99 -3.87 -14.97
C ARG A 32 -3.50 -4.21 -15.04
N ALA A 33 -2.79 -4.13 -13.91
CA ALA A 33 -1.40 -4.55 -13.78
C ALA A 33 -1.20 -6.09 -13.70
N GLY A 34 -2.27 -6.88 -13.81
CA GLY A 34 -2.19 -8.34 -13.76
C GLY A 34 -1.88 -8.91 -12.37
N LEU A 35 -2.00 -8.11 -11.31
CA LEU A 35 -1.72 -8.55 -9.95
C LEU A 35 -2.87 -9.40 -9.40
N LYS A 36 -2.49 -10.51 -8.75
CA LYS A 36 -3.41 -11.40 -8.04
C LYS A 36 -3.51 -10.96 -6.56
N GLY A 37 -4.67 -11.20 -5.96
CA GLY A 37 -4.96 -10.86 -4.56
C GLY A 37 -5.92 -9.68 -4.41
N THR A 38 -6.08 -9.21 -3.18
CA THR A 38 -6.98 -8.11 -2.82
C THR A 38 -6.14 -6.90 -2.41
N PHE A 39 -6.21 -5.83 -3.20
CA PHE A 39 -5.61 -4.54 -2.86
C PHE A 39 -6.68 -3.62 -2.29
N ARG A 40 -6.35 -2.97 -1.18
CA ARG A 40 -7.18 -1.99 -0.48
C ARG A 40 -6.38 -0.71 -0.25
N ALA A 41 -7.06 0.42 -0.14
CA ALA A 41 -6.45 1.70 0.11
C ALA A 41 -5.80 1.73 1.51
N LEU A 42 -4.57 2.23 1.56
CA LEU A 42 -3.85 2.45 2.82
C LEU A 42 -4.31 3.77 3.46
N LEU A 43 -5.57 3.82 3.91
CA LEU A 43 -6.19 5.00 4.50
C LEU A 43 -6.96 4.61 5.76
N THR A 44 -6.95 5.50 6.76
CA THR A 44 -7.90 5.42 7.87
C THR A 44 -9.24 6.01 7.46
N SER A 45 -10.33 5.50 8.03
CA SER A 45 -11.68 6.07 7.87
C SER A 45 -12.39 6.07 9.22
N ARG A 46 -13.56 6.74 9.30
CA ARG A 46 -14.36 6.80 10.54
C ARG A 46 -14.68 5.43 11.16
N VAL A 47 -14.68 4.37 10.38
CA VAL A 47 -15.05 3.01 10.80
C VAL A 47 -13.92 1.99 10.63
N GLN A 48 -12.76 2.40 10.10
CA GLN A 48 -11.65 1.48 9.83
C GLN A 48 -10.32 2.14 10.18
N ASN A 49 -9.63 1.58 11.19
CA ASN A 49 -8.28 1.96 11.52
C ASN A 49 -7.28 1.35 10.54
N LEU A 50 -6.17 2.04 10.31
CA LEU A 50 -5.16 1.67 9.32
C LEU A 50 -4.55 0.28 9.61
N ASP A 51 -4.30 -0.05 10.87
CA ASP A 51 -3.73 -1.33 11.30
C ASP A 51 -4.65 -2.54 11.03
N SER A 52 -5.96 -2.31 10.95
CA SER A 52 -7.01 -3.32 10.74
C SER A 52 -7.24 -3.70 9.28
N ILE A 53 -6.56 -3.04 8.34
CA ILE A 53 -6.65 -3.38 6.90
C ILE A 53 -6.14 -4.80 6.64
N VAL A 54 -5.08 -5.19 7.34
CA VAL A 54 -4.46 -6.53 7.25
C VAL A 54 -5.02 -7.42 8.35
N ARG A 55 -5.38 -8.66 7.97
CA ARG A 55 -5.87 -9.68 8.90
C ARG A 55 -4.84 -9.95 9.99
N TYR A 56 -5.29 -10.19 11.22
CA TYR A 56 -4.40 -10.41 12.36
C TYR A 56 -3.33 -11.49 12.09
N SER A 57 -3.72 -12.61 11.46
CA SER A 57 -2.82 -13.72 11.08
C SER A 57 -1.68 -13.33 10.13
N ASP A 58 -1.84 -12.24 9.40
CA ASP A 58 -0.95 -11.83 8.32
C ASP A 58 -0.05 -10.66 8.75
N ARG A 59 -0.18 -10.18 10.00
CA ARG A 59 0.53 -8.98 10.49
C ARG A 59 2.03 -9.17 10.67
N ASP A 60 2.49 -10.42 10.78
CA ASP A 60 3.91 -10.75 10.85
C ASP A 60 4.55 -10.98 9.46
N LEU A 61 3.76 -10.86 8.39
CA LEU A 61 4.29 -10.97 7.03
C LEU A 61 5.08 -9.72 6.63
N PRO A 62 6.17 -9.88 5.86
CA PRO A 62 6.91 -8.74 5.34
C PRO A 62 6.07 -7.94 4.35
N VAL A 63 6.26 -6.63 4.36
CA VAL A 63 5.68 -5.70 3.40
C VAL A 63 6.73 -5.42 2.33
N VAL A 64 6.43 -5.77 1.09
CA VAL A 64 7.31 -5.56 -0.07
C VAL A 64 6.69 -4.58 -1.07
N ASN A 65 7.51 -3.99 -1.93
CA ASN A 65 7.00 -3.25 -3.09
C ASN A 65 6.56 -4.20 -4.23
N LEU A 66 6.13 -3.64 -5.36
CA LEU A 66 5.70 -4.42 -6.54
C LEU A 66 6.80 -5.26 -7.20
N LYS A 67 8.08 -4.94 -6.94
CA LYS A 67 9.25 -5.70 -7.42
C LYS A 67 9.71 -6.76 -6.42
N GLY A 68 9.10 -6.85 -5.24
CA GLY A 68 9.45 -7.81 -4.20
C GLY A 68 10.54 -7.33 -3.24
N GLU A 69 10.98 -6.08 -3.34
CA GLU A 69 11.97 -5.50 -2.42
C GLU A 69 11.28 -5.17 -1.09
N VAL A 70 11.91 -5.50 0.04
CA VAL A 70 11.35 -5.30 1.39
C VAL A 70 11.30 -3.81 1.74
N LEU A 71 10.13 -3.38 2.21
CA LEU A 71 9.87 -2.05 2.77
C LEU A 71 9.81 -2.09 4.31
N PHE A 72 9.14 -3.11 4.86
CA PHE A 72 9.06 -3.38 6.30
C PHE A 72 9.19 -4.89 6.55
N ASN A 73 9.87 -5.29 7.62
CA ASN A 73 10.05 -6.72 7.93
C ASN A 73 8.75 -7.37 8.40
N ALA A 74 7.86 -6.59 9.00
CA ALA A 74 6.50 -6.99 9.34
C ALA A 74 5.51 -5.82 9.19
N TRP A 75 4.24 -6.12 8.91
CA TRP A 75 3.18 -5.10 8.92
C TRP A 75 3.02 -4.48 10.31
N SER A 76 3.10 -5.29 11.38
CA SER A 76 3.04 -4.84 12.76
C SER A 76 4.13 -3.80 13.10
N GLU A 77 5.32 -3.92 12.51
CA GLU A 77 6.44 -3.00 12.71
C GLU A 77 6.14 -1.61 12.12
N ALA A 78 5.53 -1.57 10.94
CA ALA A 78 5.15 -0.32 10.26
C ALA A 78 4.14 0.52 11.07
N PHE A 79 3.35 -0.13 11.93
CA PHE A 79 2.29 0.50 12.75
C PHE A 79 2.55 0.37 14.26
N SER A 80 3.81 0.20 14.66
CA SER A 80 4.23 0.07 16.07
C SER A 80 4.22 1.39 16.87
N GLY A 81 3.79 2.50 16.26
CA GLY A 81 3.86 3.84 16.84
C GLY A 81 5.15 4.60 16.53
N SER A 82 6.09 3.98 15.80
CA SER A 82 7.34 4.59 15.34
C SER A 82 7.19 5.61 14.20
N GLY A 83 5.98 5.76 13.65
CA GLY A 83 5.70 6.60 12.48
C GLY A 83 5.96 5.91 11.13
N GLY A 84 6.21 4.60 11.11
CA GLY A 84 6.39 3.84 9.86
C GLY A 84 7.69 4.20 9.13
N VAL A 85 8.78 4.39 9.89
CA VAL A 85 10.09 4.77 9.36
C VAL A 85 10.66 3.62 8.54
N PHE A 86 11.07 3.91 7.30
CA PHE A 86 11.79 2.95 6.47
C PHE A 86 13.26 2.86 6.91
N ALA A 87 13.81 1.65 7.01
CA ALA A 87 15.21 1.44 7.38
C ALA A 87 16.21 2.01 6.37
N GLN A 88 15.78 2.15 5.11
CA GLN A 88 16.55 2.70 4.00
C GLN A 88 15.61 3.49 3.08
N LYS A 89 16.16 4.26 2.13
CA LYS A 89 15.33 4.99 1.15
C LYS A 89 14.41 3.99 0.42
N PRO A 90 13.08 4.08 0.62
CA PRO A 90 12.17 3.10 0.05
C PRO A 90 12.04 3.30 -1.45
N ARG A 91 11.81 2.21 -2.18
CA ARG A 91 11.42 2.26 -3.59
C ARG A 91 9.98 1.84 -3.68
N VAL A 92 9.08 2.81 -3.85
CA VAL A 92 7.64 2.55 -3.99
C VAL A 92 7.26 2.67 -5.44
N PHE A 93 6.54 1.67 -5.95
CA PHE A 93 6.10 1.62 -7.33
C PHE A 93 4.59 1.78 -7.44
N SER A 94 4.13 2.54 -8.43
CA SER A 94 2.74 2.55 -8.85
C SER A 94 2.39 1.27 -9.61
N PHE A 95 1.09 0.98 -9.77
CA PHE A 95 0.64 -0.21 -10.51
C PHE A 95 1.08 -0.23 -11.99
N ASP A 96 1.28 0.93 -12.61
CA ASP A 96 1.85 1.05 -13.97
C ASP A 96 3.39 1.09 -14.01
N GLY A 97 4.07 0.98 -12.86
CA GLY A 97 5.50 0.72 -12.77
C GLY A 97 6.40 1.94 -12.57
N LYS A 98 5.84 3.12 -12.29
CA LYS A 98 6.61 4.33 -11.95
C LYS A 98 7.20 4.23 -10.56
N GLU A 99 8.46 4.62 -10.39
CA GLU A 99 9.08 4.75 -9.06
C GLU A 99 8.74 6.12 -8.48
N VAL A 100 7.72 6.18 -7.61
CA VAL A 100 7.01 7.43 -7.27
C VAL A 100 7.83 8.50 -6.54
N LEU A 101 8.99 8.13 -5.98
CA LEU A 101 9.88 9.10 -5.30
C LEU A 101 10.92 9.73 -6.25
N THR A 102 11.02 9.22 -7.47
CA THR A 102 11.98 9.68 -8.48
C THR A 102 11.30 10.04 -9.80
N ASP A 103 10.08 9.55 -10.02
CA ASP A 103 9.28 9.87 -11.19
C ASP A 103 8.74 11.32 -11.07
N PRO A 104 8.94 12.17 -12.10
CA PRO A 104 8.50 13.56 -12.07
C PRO A 104 7.02 13.77 -12.44
N THR A 105 6.28 12.71 -12.76
CA THR A 105 4.89 12.76 -13.27
C THR A 105 3.83 12.48 -12.22
#